data_AF-A0A3Q4MY14-F1
#
_entry.id   AF-A0A3Q4MY14-F1
#
_cell.length_a   1.000
_cell.length_b   1.000
_cell.length_c   1.000
_cell.angle_alpha   90.00
_cell.angle_beta   90.00
_cell.angle_gamma   90.00
#
_symmetry.space_group_name_H-M   'P 1'
#
loop_
_entity.id
_entity.type
_entity.pdbx_description
1 polymer ?
#
loop_
_entity_poly.entity_id
_entity_poly.type
_entity_poly.pdbx_seq_one_letter_code
_entity_poly.pdbx_strand_id
1 'polypeptide(L)' 'PRTSLVAGELRVVSAQVYSIIKSRDLEHFERAIGFLETTYRLLPRLVPAIKHMKIMFGLKTMVGKYVVVQ' A
#
# COMPACT_ATOMS: atom_id res chain seq x y z
N PRO A 1 27.15 -0.23 6.22
CA PRO A 1 26.97 -1.32 5.22
C PRO A 1 25.63 -2.10 5.32
N ARG A 2 24.94 -2.15 6.47
CA ARG A 2 23.70 -2.95 6.64
C ARG A 2 22.42 -2.24 6.18
N THR A 3 22.42 -0.91 6.10
CA THR A 3 21.25 -0.07 5.74
C THR A 3 20.89 -0.12 4.25
N SER A 4 21.85 -0.36 3.35
CA SER A 4 21.61 -0.44 1.91
C SER A 4 20.79 -1.66 1.50
N LEU A 5 20.98 -2.80 2.20
CA LEU A 5 20.21 -4.02 1.98
C LEU A 5 18.73 -3.80 2.32
N VAL A 6 18.43 -3.16 3.46
CA VAL A 6 17.05 -2.87 3.89
C VAL A 6 16.35 -1.90 2.93
N ALA A 7 17.07 -0.91 2.41
CA ALA A 7 16.53 0.02 1.43
C ALA A 7 16.26 -0.65 0.07
N GLY A 8 17.11 -1.61 -0.33
CA GLY A 8 16.90 -2.43 -1.53
C GLY A 8 15.63 -3.28 -1.42
N GLU A 9 15.49 -4.01 -0.32
CA GLU A 9 14.31 -4.84 -0.06
C GLU A 9 13.02 -4.00 -0.06
N LEU A 10 13.04 -2.82 0.56
CA LEU A 10 11.87 -1.92 0.56
C LEU A 10 11.47 -1.49 -0.87
N ARG A 11 12.45 -1.22 -1.74
CA ARG A 11 12.19 -0.87 -3.15
C ARG A 11 11.59 -2.04 -3.92
N VAL A 12 12.10 -3.25 -3.71
CA VAL A 12 11.57 -4.48 -4.34
C VAL A 12 10.12 -4.72 -3.93
N VAL A 13 9.82 -4.66 -2.63
CA VAL A 13 8.44 -4.81 -2.14
C VAL A 13 7.54 -3.70 -2.67
N SER A 14 8.01 -2.45 -2.69
CA SER A 14 7.24 -1.33 -3.24
C SER A 14 6.93 -1.53 -4.74
N ALA A 15 7.87 -2.07 -5.52
CA ALA A 15 7.66 -2.39 -6.93
C ALA A 15 6.64 -3.52 -7.12
N GLN A 16 6.66 -4.55 -6.27
CA GLN A 16 5.66 -5.62 -6.28
C GLN A 16 4.26 -5.07 -5.97
N VAL A 17 4.13 -4.25 -4.93
CA VAL A 17 2.87 -3.59 -4.56
C VAL A 17 2.35 -2.70 -5.69
N TYR A 18 3.23 -1.92 -6.32
CA TYR A 18 2.87 -1.12 -7.49
C TYR A 18 2.35 -2.00 -8.63
N SER A 19 3.01 -3.14 -8.90
CA SER A 19 2.57 -4.08 -9.94
C SER A 19 1.18 -4.64 -9.66
N ILE A 20 0.91 -5.10 -8.43
CA ILE A 20 -0.40 -5.62 -7.99
C ILE A 20 -1.51 -4.60 -8.26
N ILE A 21 -1.30 -3.35 -7.84
CA ILE A 21 -2.27 -2.27 -8.01
C ILE A 21 -2.47 -1.96 -9.50
N LYS A 22 -1.38 -1.90 -10.28
CA LYS A 22 -1.43 -1.57 -11.70
C LYS A 22 -2.13 -2.65 -12.54
N SER A 23 -1.86 -3.92 -12.26
CA SER A 23 -2.47 -5.06 -12.98
C SER A 23 -3.86 -5.41 -12.47
N ARG A 24 -4.34 -4.75 -11.40
CA ARG A 24 -5.58 -5.10 -10.70
C ARG A 24 -5.60 -6.57 -10.29
N ASP A 25 -4.47 -7.06 -9.78
CA ASP A 25 -4.37 -8.41 -9.25
C ASP A 25 -5.14 -8.49 -7.92
N LEU A 26 -6.42 -8.86 -8.03
CA LEU A 26 -7.35 -8.91 -6.89
C LEU A 26 -7.00 -10.02 -5.89
N GLU A 27 -6.29 -11.06 -6.33
CA GLU A 27 -5.87 -12.17 -5.49
C GLU A 27 -4.81 -11.70 -4.47
N HIS A 28 -3.87 -10.87 -4.93
CA HIS A 28 -2.79 -10.34 -4.09
C HIS A 28 -3.08 -8.94 -3.52
N PHE A 29 -4.28 -8.40 -3.71
CA PHE A 29 -4.59 -7.02 -3.35
C PHE A 29 -4.48 -6.72 -1.84
N GLU A 30 -4.83 -7.69 -0.99
CA GLU A 30 -4.68 -7.57 0.47
C GLU A 30 -3.22 -7.34 0.89
N ARG A 31 -2.27 -7.89 0.13
CA ARG A 31 -0.84 -7.65 0.36
C ARG A 31 -0.46 -6.20 0.11
N ALA A 32 -1.03 -5.57 -0.93
CA ALA A 32 -0.83 -4.15 -1.21
C ALA A 32 -1.42 -3.25 -0.10
N ILE A 33 -2.65 -3.57 0.33
CA ILE A 33 -3.32 -2.87 1.44
C ILE A 33 -2.52 -2.98 2.74
N GLY A 34 -2.13 -4.19 3.15
CA GLY A 34 -1.35 -4.42 4.36
C GLY A 34 0.02 -3.74 4.35
N PHE A 35 0.68 -3.68 3.19
CA PHE A 35 1.93 -2.94 3.03
C PHE A 35 1.75 -1.44 3.27
N LEU A 36 0.72 -0.83 2.70
CA LEU A 36 0.46 0.61 2.85
C LEU A 36 0.06 0.96 4.29
N GLU A 37 -0.78 0.16 4.93
CA GLU A 37 -1.17 0.33 6.34
C GLU A 37 0.04 0.22 7.28
N THR A 38 0.88 -0.80 7.06
CA THR A 38 2.11 -0.99 7.84
C THR A 38 3.09 0.17 7.63
N THR A 39 3.26 0.62 6.39
CA THR A 39 4.15 1.74 6.06
C THR A 39 3.69 3.02 6.74
N TYR A 40 2.39 3.33 6.71
CA TYR A 40 1.85 4.52 7.38
C TYR A 40 1.94 4.44 8.90
N ARG A 41 1.74 3.25 9.49
CA ARG A 41 1.92 3.03 10.94
C ARG A 41 3.38 3.27 11.37
N LEU A 42 4.34 2.79 10.58
CA LEU A 42 5.77 2.93 10.89
C LEU A 42 6.28 4.34 10.60
N LEU A 43 5.79 4.96 9.52
CA LEU A 43 6.25 6.25 9.02
C LEU A 43 5.06 7.20 8.76
N PRO A 44 4.35 7.63 9.82
CA PRO A 44 3.13 8.44 9.68
C PRO A 44 3.38 9.83 9.08
N ARG A 45 4.64 10.27 9.02
CA ARG A 45 5.04 11.54 8.41
C ARG A 45 5.42 11.42 6.93
N LEU A 46 5.50 10.21 6.37
CA LEU A 46 5.87 10.00 4.97
C LEU A 46 4.85 10.63 4.00
N VAL A 47 3.57 10.56 4.38
CA VAL A 47 2.44 11.11 3.62
C VAL A 47 1.44 11.70 4.62
N PRO A 48 0.86 12.89 4.36
CA PRO A 48 -0.20 13.43 5.20
C PRO A 48 -1.38 12.46 5.35
N ALA A 49 -1.96 12.40 6.55
CA ALA A 49 -3.06 11.49 6.88
C ALA A 49 -4.20 11.50 5.85
N ILE A 50 -4.61 12.69 5.40
CA ILE A 50 -5.67 12.83 4.40
C ILE A 50 -5.33 12.18 3.05
N LYS A 51 -4.06 12.23 2.61
CA LYS A 51 -3.62 11.58 1.37
C LYS A 51 -3.58 10.07 1.55
N HIS A 52 -3.08 9.58 2.69
CA HIS A 52 -3.11 8.16 3.02
C HIS A 52 -4.54 7.62 2.99
N MET A 53 -5.48 8.31 3.65
CA MET A 53 -6.90 7.94 3.63
C MET A 53 -7.47 7.87 2.21
N LYS A 54 -7.21 8.86 1.34
CA LYS A 54 -7.68 8.85 -0.04
C LYS A 54 -7.12 7.68 -0.85
N ILE A 55 -5.84 7.34 -0.66
CA ILE A 55 -5.21 6.18 -1.32
C ILE A 55 -5.88 4.89 -0.84
N MET A 56 -5.99 4.69 0.47
CA MET A 56 -6.61 3.50 1.05
C MET A 56 -8.07 3.34 0.64
N PHE A 57 -8.83 4.44 0.63
CA PHE A 57 -10.22 4.44 0.18
C PHE A 57 -10.34 4.05 -1.29
N GLY A 58 -9.56 4.68 -2.18
CA GLY A 58 -9.58 4.36 -3.61
C GLY A 58 -9.18 2.92 -3.90
N LEU A 59 -8.21 2.38 -3.15
CA LEU A 59 -7.79 0.98 -3.30
C LEU A 59 -8.84 0.01 -2.76
N LYS A 60 -9.36 0.21 -1.54
CA LYS A 60 -10.39 -0.67 -0.95
C LYS A 60 -11.66 -0.68 -1.80
N THR A 61 -12.08 0.47 -2.33
CA THR A 61 -13.26 0.54 -3.20
C THR A 61 -13.07 -0.12 -4.57
N MET A 62 -11.84 -0.15 -5.11
CA MET A 62 -11.54 -0.83 -6.38
C MET A 62 -11.89 -2.33 -6.39
N VAL A 63 -11.79 -3.00 -5.24
CA VAL A 63 -12.02 -4.46 -5.12
C VAL A 63 -13.51 -4.79 -5.05
N GLY A 64 -14.41 -3.80 -4.87
CA GLY A 64 -15.85 -4.03 -4.68
C GLY A 64 -16.24 -4.80 -3.40
N LYS A 65 -15.29 -5.47 -2.74
CA LYS A 65 -15.43 -6.16 -1.44
C LYS A 65 -15.70 -5.21 -0.29
N TYR A 66 -15.19 -3.99 -0.35
CA TYR A 66 -15.32 -3.02 0.72
C TYR A 66 -16.54 -2.14 0.42
N VAL A 67 -17.65 -2.43 1.11
CA VAL A 67 -18.87 -1.61 1.06
C VAL A 67 -18.53 -0.20 1.54
N VAL A 68 -18.82 0.79 0.69
CA VAL A 68 -18.79 2.20 1.11
C VAL A 68 -20.07 2.47 1.88
N VAL A 69 -20.01 2.39 3.21
CA VAL A 69 -21.01 3.06 4.05
C VAL A 69 -20.52 4.50 4.20
N GLN A 70 -21.18 5.44 3.53
CA GLN A 70 -20.95 6.88 3.67
C GLN A 70 -21.54 7.38 4.97
#